data_AF-A0A0A9CW26-F1
#
_entry.id   AF-A0A0A9CW26-F1
#
_cell.length_a   1.000
_cell.length_b   1.000
_cell.length_c   1.000
_cell.angle_alpha   90.00
_cell.angle_beta   90.00
_cell.angle_gamma   90.00
#
_symmetry.space_group_name_H-M   'P 1'
#
loop_
_entity.id
_entity.type
_entity.pdbx_description
1 polymer ?
#
loop_
_entity_poly.entity_id
_entity_poly.type
_entity_poly.pdbx_seq_one_letter_code
_entity_poly.pdbx_strand_id
1 'polypeptide(L)'
;MDDDGDMAEMYLTEKKRRLEGSMLDDEDLQGIGNNGFGSSFSAPVSPVSSTPVPRRLEKELSFGRSRHDSFKSSDSSQYNIEELEMLLEAYFVVIDYTLSKLTSLKEYIDDTEDFINIQLDNVRNQLIQFELLLTTATFVVAIFGVVSGVFGMNFEVPLFSMPYAFEWTLAITGVCGGVIFGCFLWYFKKRRFFPL
;
A
#
# COMPACT_ATOMS: atom_id res chain seq x y z
N MET A 1 31.84 9.46 -33.16
CA MET A 1 31.07 8.68 -32.16
C MET A 1 30.59 9.69 -31.15
N ASP A 2 29.42 10.27 -31.39
CA ASP A 2 28.77 11.28 -30.55
C ASP A 2 27.26 11.34 -30.90
N ASP A 3 26.65 10.16 -31.07
CA ASP A 3 25.26 9.99 -31.58
C ASP A 3 24.24 9.66 -30.46
N ASP A 4 24.71 9.54 -29.22
CA ASP A 4 23.87 9.16 -28.07
C ASP A 4 23.32 10.37 -27.29
N GLY A 5 23.89 11.56 -27.51
CA GLY A 5 23.48 12.80 -26.84
C GLY A 5 22.12 13.33 -27.31
N ASP A 6 21.91 13.34 -28.63
CA ASP A 6 20.68 13.85 -29.25
C ASP A 6 19.46 12.96 -28.97
N MET A 7 19.69 11.69 -28.65
CA MET A 7 18.63 10.73 -28.33
C MET A 7 17.97 11.05 -26.97
N ALA A 8 18.75 11.51 -25.98
CA ALA A 8 18.24 11.85 -24.66
C ALA A 8 17.43 13.15 -24.66
N GLU A 9 17.82 14.13 -25.49
CA GLU A 9 17.14 15.43 -25.58
C GLU A 9 15.72 15.31 -26.20
N MET A 10 15.53 14.37 -27.13
CA MET A 10 14.23 14.13 -27.77
C MET A 10 13.21 13.59 -26.76
N TYR A 11 13.63 12.69 -25.87
CA TYR A 11 12.78 12.13 -24.81
C TYR A 11 12.36 13.16 -23.76
N LEU A 12 13.26 14.08 -23.40
CA LEU A 12 12.95 15.14 -22.42
C LEU A 12 11.99 16.19 -22.99
N THR A 13 12.16 16.55 -24.26
CA THR A 13 11.32 17.55 -24.93
C THR A 13 9.89 17.06 -25.11
N GLU A 14 9.70 15.80 -25.49
CA GLU A 14 8.34 15.24 -25.63
C GLU A 14 7.66 15.04 -24.27
N LYS A 15 8.39 14.63 -23.23
CA LYS A 15 7.83 14.50 -21.88
C LYS A 15 7.42 15.85 -21.29
N LYS A 16 8.23 16.90 -21.50
CA LYS A 16 7.92 18.27 -21.05
C LYS A 16 6.68 18.82 -21.77
N ARG A 17 6.57 18.61 -23.08
CA ARG A 17 5.42 19.07 -23.87
C ARG A 17 4.11 18.37 -23.48
N ARG A 18 4.15 17.08 -23.11
CA ARG A 18 2.99 16.37 -22.56
C ARG A 18 2.56 16.91 -21.20
N LEU A 19 3.52 17.28 -20.36
CA LEU A 19 3.24 17.85 -19.04
C LEU A 19 2.65 19.28 -19.13
N GLU A 20 3.18 20.10 -20.05
CA GLU A 20 2.65 21.44 -20.34
C GLU A 20 1.25 21.37 -20.99
N GLY A 21 0.98 20.37 -21.83
CA GLY A 21 -0.37 20.11 -22.35
C GLY A 21 -1.38 19.76 -21.26
N SER A 22 -1.00 18.89 -20.31
CA SER A 22 -1.87 18.52 -19.19
C SER A 22 -2.10 19.65 -18.17
N MET A 23 -1.21 20.64 -18.08
CA MET A 23 -1.40 21.80 -17.19
C MET A 23 -2.34 22.86 -17.77
N LEU A 24 -2.47 22.93 -19.10
CA LEU A 24 -3.33 23.91 -19.77
C LEU A 24 -4.81 23.47 -19.83
N ASP A 25 -5.10 22.18 -19.67
CA ASP A 25 -6.47 21.65 -19.64
C ASP A 25 -7.18 21.84 -18.28
N ASP A 26 -6.45 22.16 -17.20
CA ASP A 26 -7.00 22.33 -15.84
C ASP A 26 -7.38 23.80 -15.48
N GLU A 27 -7.02 24.79 -16.32
CA GLU A 27 -7.33 26.22 -16.04
C GLU A 27 -8.70 26.70 -16.59
N ASP A 28 -9.45 25.91 -17.36
CA ASP A 28 -10.67 26.39 -18.03
C ASP A 28 -12.01 25.99 -17.35
N LEU A 29 -11.98 25.56 -16.09
CA LEU A 29 -13.22 25.25 -15.35
C LEU A 29 -13.20 25.65 -13.86
N GLN A 30 -12.92 26.92 -13.56
CA GLN A 30 -13.27 27.51 -12.25
C GLN A 30 -14.14 28.76 -12.40
N GLY A 31 -15.45 28.55 -12.32
CA GLY A 31 -16.43 29.60 -12.14
C GLY A 31 -17.62 29.13 -11.28
N ILE A 32 -17.75 29.76 -10.12
CA ILE A 32 -18.95 29.89 -9.26
C ILE A 32 -19.01 29.01 -7.98
N GLY A 33 -18.79 29.66 -6.83
CA GLY A 33 -19.81 29.75 -5.77
C GLY A 33 -19.56 29.05 -4.42
N ASN A 34 -19.24 29.85 -3.39
CA ASN A 34 -19.28 29.64 -1.93
C ASN A 34 -20.30 28.62 -1.35
N ASN A 35 -19.94 27.84 -0.31
CA ASN A 35 -20.13 28.15 1.14
C ASN A 35 -19.90 26.90 2.04
N GLY A 36 -19.22 27.06 3.19
CA GLY A 36 -19.60 26.40 4.46
C GLY A 36 -19.04 25.01 4.84
N PHE A 37 -17.93 25.02 5.59
CA PHE A 37 -17.57 24.22 6.77
C PHE A 37 -18.25 22.84 7.05
N GLY A 38 -17.44 21.79 7.13
CA GLY A 38 -17.82 20.52 7.77
C GLY A 38 -16.81 19.39 7.55
N SER A 39 -15.95 19.16 8.53
CA SER A 39 -15.02 18.03 8.61
C SER A 39 -15.75 16.67 8.58
N SER A 40 -15.32 15.74 7.72
CA SER A 40 -15.47 14.29 7.96
C SER A 40 -14.43 13.50 7.15
N PHE A 41 -13.83 12.53 7.83
CA PHE A 41 -12.82 11.59 7.35
C PHE A 41 -13.37 10.74 6.20
N SER A 42 -12.68 10.72 5.06
CA SER A 42 -13.05 9.89 3.91
C SER A 42 -12.51 8.46 4.04
N ALA A 43 -13.43 7.50 3.89
CA ALA A 43 -13.17 6.10 3.54
C ALA A 43 -12.59 5.99 2.11
N PRO A 44 -11.92 4.88 1.73
CA PRO A 44 -11.37 4.72 0.39
C PRO A 44 -12.49 4.63 -0.66
N VAL A 45 -12.20 5.29 -1.78
CA VAL A 45 -13.07 5.56 -2.92
C VAL A 45 -13.44 4.29 -3.68
N SER A 46 -14.73 3.98 -3.78
CA SER A 46 -15.26 3.09 -4.81
C SER A 46 -15.19 3.82 -6.17
N PRO A 47 -14.62 3.24 -7.23
CA PRO A 47 -14.77 3.80 -8.55
C PRO A 47 -16.20 3.58 -9.05
N VAL A 48 -16.84 4.69 -9.40
CA VAL A 48 -18.09 4.71 -10.15
C VAL A 48 -17.82 4.06 -11.52
N SER A 49 -18.52 2.97 -11.82
CA SER A 49 -18.68 2.50 -13.20
C SER A 49 -20.14 2.66 -13.59
N SER A 50 -20.41 3.74 -14.30
CA SER A 50 -21.68 4.04 -14.93
C SER A 50 -21.97 3.04 -16.06
N THR A 51 -22.97 2.16 -15.85
CA THR A 51 -23.97 1.63 -16.84
C THR A 51 -23.50 0.83 -18.08
N PRO A 52 -24.23 -0.23 -18.50
CA PRO A 52 -25.67 -0.19 -18.75
C PRO A 52 -26.50 -1.13 -17.88
N VAL A 53 -27.53 -0.54 -17.30
CA VAL A 53 -28.77 -1.18 -16.90
C VAL A 53 -29.22 -2.15 -18.01
N PRO A 54 -29.59 -3.41 -17.74
CA PRO A 54 -30.39 -4.16 -18.68
C PRO A 54 -31.79 -3.53 -18.66
N ARG A 55 -31.98 -2.49 -19.47
CA ARG A 55 -33.31 -2.06 -19.87
C ARG A 55 -33.91 -3.17 -20.71
N ARG A 56 -35.16 -3.52 -20.36
CA ARG A 56 -36.13 -4.32 -21.12
C ARG A 56 -35.89 -5.83 -21.15
N LEU A 57 -36.55 -6.51 -20.22
CA LEU A 57 -37.28 -7.75 -20.54
C LEU A 57 -38.74 -7.62 -20.07
N GLU A 58 -39.36 -6.47 -20.34
CA GLU A 58 -40.80 -6.26 -20.24
C GLU A 58 -41.34 -5.83 -21.61
N LYS A 59 -41.31 -6.76 -22.57
CA LYS A 59 -42.20 -6.76 -23.73
C LYS A 59 -41.96 -8.04 -24.50
N GLU A 60 -43.04 -8.63 -24.97
CA GLU A 60 -43.11 -9.85 -25.80
C GLU A 60 -43.39 -11.16 -25.02
N LEU A 61 -44.35 -11.12 -24.11
CA LEU A 61 -45.31 -12.23 -23.96
C LEU A 61 -46.71 -11.73 -24.28
N SER A 62 -46.87 -11.23 -25.50
CA SER A 62 -48.19 -11.09 -26.11
C SER A 62 -48.72 -12.50 -26.43
N PHE A 63 -49.38 -13.11 -25.45
CA PHE A 63 -50.21 -14.28 -25.62
C PHE A 63 -51.39 -13.92 -26.54
N GLY A 64 -51.25 -14.27 -27.82
CA GLY A 64 -52.34 -14.12 -28.76
C GLY A 64 -52.04 -14.72 -30.12
N ARG A 65 -52.29 -16.03 -30.29
CA ARG A 65 -52.83 -16.56 -31.57
C ARG A 65 -53.51 -17.93 -31.45
N SER A 66 -54.83 -17.86 -31.56
CA SER A 66 -55.85 -18.80 -32.09
C SER A 66 -55.48 -20.25 -32.49
N ARG A 67 -56.29 -21.19 -31.95
CA ARG A 67 -56.93 -22.40 -32.54
C ARG A 67 -56.37 -22.96 -33.87
N HIS A 68 -55.99 -24.26 -33.91
CA HIS A 68 -56.79 -25.38 -34.47
C HIS A 68 -56.02 -26.74 -34.45
N ASP A 69 -56.78 -27.81 -34.16
CA ASP A 69 -56.62 -29.27 -34.39
C ASP A 69 -55.30 -30.07 -34.32
N SER A 70 -55.32 -30.99 -33.34
CA SER A 70 -55.21 -32.46 -33.42
C SER A 70 -53.95 -33.18 -33.96
N PHE A 71 -53.61 -34.22 -33.18
CA PHE A 71 -52.62 -35.30 -33.39
C PHE A 71 -51.16 -35.01 -33.04
N LYS A 72 -50.83 -35.14 -31.75
CA LYS A 72 -49.69 -35.93 -31.22
C LYS A 72 -49.49 -35.66 -29.73
N SER A 73 -49.64 -36.68 -28.88
CA SER A 73 -49.30 -36.62 -27.45
C SER A 73 -47.80 -36.44 -27.15
N SER A 74 -46.97 -36.12 -28.15
CA SER A 74 -45.54 -35.82 -28.02
C SER A 74 -45.22 -34.32 -28.04
N ASP A 75 -46.15 -33.46 -28.46
CA ASP A 75 -45.92 -32.01 -28.64
C ASP A 75 -46.00 -31.23 -27.32
N SER A 76 -46.86 -31.68 -26.39
CA SER A 76 -46.92 -31.11 -25.04
C SER A 76 -45.65 -31.40 -24.25
N SER A 77 -45.10 -32.61 -24.37
CA SER A 77 -43.83 -32.98 -23.72
C SER A 77 -42.68 -32.14 -24.22
N GLN A 78 -42.64 -31.83 -25.53
CA GLN A 78 -41.59 -31.00 -26.12
C GLN A 78 -41.63 -29.55 -25.63
N TYR A 79 -42.84 -28.97 -25.51
CA TYR A 79 -43.03 -27.62 -24.95
C TYR A 79 -42.58 -27.53 -23.47
N ASN A 80 -42.83 -28.57 -22.68
CA ASN A 80 -42.36 -28.63 -21.28
C ASN A 80 -40.84 -28.79 -21.19
N ILE A 81 -40.21 -29.50 -22.14
CA ILE A 81 -38.76 -29.68 -22.20
C ILE A 81 -38.07 -28.36 -22.57
N GLU A 82 -38.63 -27.61 -23.51
CA GLU A 82 -38.08 -26.32 -23.96
C GLU A 82 -38.16 -25.23 -22.87
N GLU A 83 -39.23 -25.22 -22.08
CA GLU A 83 -39.33 -24.35 -20.90
C GLU A 83 -38.32 -24.71 -19.80
N LEU A 84 -38.07 -26.01 -19.58
CA LEU A 84 -37.03 -26.49 -18.66
C LEU A 84 -35.62 -26.11 -19.14
N GLU A 85 -35.37 -26.19 -20.45
CA GLU A 85 -34.09 -25.83 -21.07
C GLU A 85 -33.79 -24.34 -20.92
N MET A 86 -34.77 -23.46 -21.18
CA MET A 86 -34.62 -22.01 -20.97
C MET A 86 -34.32 -21.66 -19.50
N LEU A 87 -34.95 -22.36 -18.54
CA LEU A 87 -34.70 -22.14 -17.12
C LEU A 87 -33.32 -22.64 -16.69
N LEU A 88 -32.91 -23.79 -17.23
CA LEU A 88 -31.59 -24.38 -16.98
C LEU A 88 -30.47 -23.50 -17.58
N GLU A 89 -30.65 -22.97 -18.78
CA GLU A 89 -29.70 -22.05 -19.41
C GLU A 89 -29.58 -20.74 -18.63
N ALA A 90 -30.71 -20.17 -18.18
CA ALA A 90 -30.70 -19.01 -17.29
C ALA A 90 -29.93 -19.30 -15.98
N TYR A 91 -30.11 -20.49 -15.41
CA TYR A 91 -29.36 -20.91 -14.22
C TYR A 91 -27.86 -21.09 -14.50
N PHE A 92 -27.47 -21.66 -15.64
CA PHE A 92 -26.06 -21.78 -15.99
C PHE A 92 -25.38 -20.42 -16.15
N VAL A 93 -26.05 -19.47 -16.82
CA VAL A 93 -25.54 -18.09 -16.93
C VAL A 93 -25.36 -17.45 -15.55
N VAL A 94 -26.31 -17.65 -14.63
CA VAL A 94 -26.20 -17.13 -13.25
C VAL A 94 -25.06 -17.81 -12.48
N ILE A 95 -24.87 -19.12 -12.65
CA ILE A 95 -23.77 -19.86 -12.01
C ILE A 95 -22.42 -19.34 -12.51
N ASP A 96 -22.22 -19.21 -13.82
CA ASP A 96 -20.96 -18.73 -14.41
C ASP A 96 -20.65 -17.28 -14.01
N TYR A 97 -21.67 -16.43 -13.97
CA TYR A 97 -21.55 -15.08 -13.44
C TYR A 97 -21.12 -15.08 -11.98
N THR A 98 -21.73 -15.95 -11.16
CA THR A 98 -21.41 -16.06 -9.74
C THR A 98 -20.00 -16.59 -9.53
N LEU A 99 -19.56 -17.59 -10.30
CA LEU A 99 -18.19 -18.12 -10.27
C LEU A 99 -17.17 -17.05 -10.66
N SER A 100 -17.47 -16.24 -11.67
CA SER A 100 -16.60 -15.14 -12.08
C SER A 100 -16.47 -14.10 -10.97
N LYS A 101 -17.58 -13.74 -10.31
CA LYS A 101 -17.57 -12.83 -9.14
C LYS A 101 -16.80 -13.39 -7.96
N LEU A 102 -16.95 -14.68 -7.65
CA LEU A 102 -16.20 -15.34 -6.59
C LEU A 102 -14.70 -15.39 -6.90
N THR A 103 -14.33 -15.58 -8.17
CA THR A 103 -12.94 -15.58 -8.61
C THR A 103 -12.32 -14.19 -8.43
N SER A 104 -13.00 -13.13 -8.87
CA SER A 104 -12.53 -11.75 -8.65
C SER A 104 -12.46 -11.38 -7.16
N LEU A 105 -13.41 -11.85 -6.35
CA LEU A 105 -13.38 -11.62 -4.90
C LEU A 105 -12.19 -12.34 -4.25
N LYS A 106 -11.88 -13.56 -4.69
CA LYS A 106 -10.71 -14.29 -4.22
C LYS A 106 -9.43 -13.52 -4.55
N GLU A 107 -9.28 -13.04 -5.78
CA GLU A 107 -8.13 -12.24 -6.21
C GLU A 107 -7.99 -10.96 -5.37
N TYR A 108 -9.10 -10.27 -5.12
CA TYR A 108 -9.10 -9.10 -4.23
C TYR A 108 -8.65 -9.40 -2.79
N ILE A 109 -9.02 -10.57 -2.26
CA ILE A 109 -8.58 -11.01 -0.93
C ILE A 109 -7.07 -11.29 -0.95
N ASP A 110 -6.57 -11.97 -1.99
CA ASP A 110 -5.15 -12.29 -2.17
C ASP A 110 -4.31 -11.01 -2.27
N ASP A 111 -4.75 -10.03 -3.09
CA ASP A 111 -4.12 -8.71 -3.21
C ASP A 111 -4.06 -7.98 -1.86
N THR A 112 -5.13 -8.10 -1.06
CA THR A 112 -5.19 -7.49 0.26
C THR A 112 -4.27 -8.20 1.26
N GLU A 113 -4.16 -9.53 1.18
CA GLU A 113 -3.22 -10.31 2.00
C GLU A 113 -1.77 -9.93 1.70
N ASP A 114 -1.42 -9.83 0.42
CA ASP A 114 -0.10 -9.37 -0.02
C ASP A 114 0.21 -7.94 0.43
N PHE A 115 -0.78 -7.04 0.34
CA PHE A 115 -0.64 -5.68 0.86
C PHE A 115 -0.36 -5.66 2.37
N ILE A 116 -1.12 -6.44 3.15
CA ILE A 116 -0.91 -6.56 4.59
C ILE A 116 0.46 -7.15 4.89
N ASN A 117 0.90 -8.18 4.16
CA ASN A 117 2.20 -8.80 4.35
C ASN A 117 3.34 -7.80 4.12
N ILE A 118 3.30 -7.02 3.03
CA ILE A 118 4.27 -5.96 2.75
C ILE A 118 4.29 -4.91 3.86
N GLN A 119 3.10 -4.48 4.33
CA GLN A 119 2.99 -3.49 5.40
C GLN A 119 3.57 -4.03 6.72
N LEU A 120 3.28 -5.28 7.06
CA LEU A 120 3.73 -5.92 8.28
C LEU A 120 5.26 -6.11 8.25
N ASP A 121 5.83 -6.50 7.12
CA ASP A 121 7.27 -6.60 6.95
C ASP A 121 7.97 -5.23 7.06
N ASN A 122 7.36 -4.16 6.54
CA ASN A 122 7.87 -2.80 6.74
C ASN A 122 7.88 -2.41 8.23
N VAL A 123 6.79 -2.69 8.96
CA VAL A 123 6.70 -2.43 10.41
C VAL A 123 7.74 -3.25 11.18
N ARG A 124 7.90 -4.55 10.87
CA ARG A 124 8.94 -5.39 11.47
C ARG A 124 10.35 -4.83 11.21
N ASN A 125 10.62 -4.40 9.98
CA ASN A 125 11.91 -3.82 9.61
C ASN A 125 12.19 -2.52 10.42
N GLN A 126 11.17 -1.67 10.61
CA GLN A 126 11.29 -0.49 11.47
C GLN A 126 11.55 -0.87 12.94
N LEU A 127 10.88 -1.90 13.44
CA LEU A 127 11.07 -2.37 14.82
C LEU A 127 12.49 -2.88 15.05
N ILE A 128 13.02 -3.71 14.14
CA ILE A 128 14.40 -4.21 14.20
C ILE A 128 15.39 -3.03 14.18
N GLN A 129 15.15 -2.02 13.36
CA GLN A 129 15.99 -0.84 13.30
C GLN A 129 16.00 -0.06 14.63
N PHE A 130 14.82 0.11 15.23
CA PHE A 130 14.69 0.79 16.52
C PHE A 130 15.36 -0.01 17.66
N GLU A 131 15.19 -1.32 17.67
CA GLU A 131 15.83 -2.23 18.64
C GLU A 131 17.37 -2.14 18.56
N LEU A 132 17.91 -2.13 17.35
CA LEU A 132 19.35 -2.03 17.10
C LEU A 132 19.92 -0.68 17.54
N LEU A 133 19.17 0.41 17.34
CA LEU A 133 19.52 1.74 17.84
C LEU A 133 19.52 1.78 19.37
N LEU A 134 18.45 1.29 20.00
CA LEU A 134 18.35 1.24 21.46
C LEU A 134 19.46 0.40 22.08
N THR A 135 19.75 -0.78 21.52
CA THR A 135 20.80 -1.68 22.00
C THR A 135 22.19 -1.02 21.91
N THR A 136 22.43 -0.25 20.86
CA THR A 136 23.71 0.48 20.72
C THR A 136 23.81 1.65 21.69
N ALA A 137 22.71 2.38 21.92
CA ALA A 137 22.66 3.45 22.91
C ALA A 137 22.93 2.91 24.33
N THR A 138 22.27 1.81 24.71
CA THR A 138 22.46 1.18 26.02
C THR A 138 23.86 0.59 26.18
N PHE A 139 24.47 0.06 25.10
CA PHE A 139 25.86 -0.38 25.12
C PHE A 139 26.84 0.77 25.44
N VAL A 140 26.65 1.94 24.83
CA VAL A 140 27.48 3.13 25.13
C VAL A 140 27.30 3.58 26.58
N VAL A 141 26.05 3.59 27.08
CA VAL A 141 25.75 3.88 28.48
C VAL A 141 26.38 2.85 29.43
N ALA A 142 26.41 1.57 29.05
CA ALA A 142 27.04 0.52 29.85
C ALA A 142 28.55 0.73 29.98
N ILE A 143 29.25 1.12 28.91
CA ILE A 143 30.68 1.46 28.97
C ILE A 143 30.92 2.63 29.94
N PHE A 144 30.09 3.67 29.86
CA PHE A 144 30.16 4.81 30.78
C PHE A 144 29.89 4.37 32.24
N GLY A 145 28.93 3.48 32.44
CA GLY A 145 28.61 2.88 33.74
C GLY A 145 29.77 2.06 34.31
N VAL A 146 30.48 1.30 33.50
CA VAL A 146 31.67 0.54 33.93
C VAL A 146 32.77 1.48 34.40
N VAL A 147 33.07 2.54 33.62
CA VAL A 147 34.08 3.52 34.01
C VAL A 147 33.68 4.22 35.31
N SER A 148 32.45 4.72 35.41
CA SER A 148 31.91 5.31 36.64
C SER A 148 31.96 4.33 37.83
N GLY A 149 31.62 3.07 37.63
CA GLY A 149 31.61 2.03 38.66
C GLY A 149 33.01 1.69 39.20
N VAL A 150 34.03 1.64 38.34
CA VAL A 150 35.43 1.44 38.77
C VAL A 150 35.88 2.59 39.68
N PHE A 151 35.50 3.83 39.36
CA PHE A 151 35.81 4.99 40.18
C PHE A 151 34.92 5.15 41.43
N GLY A 152 33.73 4.54 41.44
CA GLY A 152 32.86 4.47 42.62
C GLY A 152 33.25 3.39 43.64
N MET A 153 34.28 2.60 43.34
CA MET A 153 34.72 1.47 44.17
C MET A 153 35.63 1.93 45.32
N ASN A 154 35.48 1.32 46.50
CA ASN A 154 36.22 1.66 47.72
C ASN A 154 37.68 1.16 47.75
N PHE A 155 38.33 0.96 46.60
CA PHE A 155 39.73 0.55 46.53
C PHE A 155 40.63 1.73 46.13
N GLU A 156 41.79 1.81 46.78
CA GLU A 156 42.78 2.85 46.50
C GLU A 156 43.56 2.49 45.23
N VAL A 157 43.06 2.98 44.09
CA VAL A 157 43.74 2.87 42.80
C VAL A 157 44.77 4.01 42.69
N PRO A 158 46.01 3.79 42.22
CA PRO A 158 47.01 4.84 42.04
C PRO A 158 46.59 5.97 41.09
N LEU A 159 45.49 5.76 40.35
CA LEU A 159 44.87 6.75 39.47
C LEU A 159 44.16 7.87 40.25
N PHE A 160 43.79 7.65 41.53
CA PHE A 160 43.23 8.68 42.42
C PHE A 160 44.27 9.65 42.99
N SER A 161 45.56 9.30 42.95
CA SER A 161 46.65 10.14 43.45
C SER A 161 46.94 11.35 42.55
N MET A 162 46.38 11.36 41.34
CA MET A 162 46.52 12.45 40.37
C MET A 162 45.32 13.40 40.46
N PRO A 163 45.54 14.72 40.60
CA PRO A 163 44.44 15.68 40.61
C PRO A 163 43.69 15.64 39.26
N TYR A 164 42.36 15.73 39.30
CA TYR A 164 41.46 15.71 38.12
C TYR A 164 41.42 14.42 37.29
N ALA A 165 42.05 13.32 37.73
CA ALA A 165 42.10 12.09 36.94
C ALA A 165 40.72 11.49 36.64
N PHE A 166 39.77 11.61 37.59
CA PHE A 166 38.38 11.20 37.39
C PHE A 166 37.69 12.01 36.29
N GLU A 167 37.77 13.35 36.35
CA GLU A 167 37.13 14.24 35.38
C GLU A 167 37.68 14.03 33.97
N TRP A 168 39.00 13.90 33.83
CA TRP A 168 39.63 13.63 32.52
C TRP A 168 39.26 12.26 31.98
N THR A 169 39.22 11.21 32.81
CA THR A 169 38.85 9.87 32.35
C THR A 169 37.38 9.81 31.93
N LEU A 170 36.50 10.48 32.68
CA LEU A 170 35.08 10.59 32.36
C LEU A 170 34.86 11.38 31.06
N ALA A 171 35.58 12.49 30.88
CA ALA A 171 35.52 13.31 29.67
C ALA A 171 36.02 12.55 28.44
N ILE A 172 37.17 11.87 28.52
CA ILE A 172 37.74 11.08 27.42
C ILE A 172 36.81 9.92 27.05
N THR A 173 36.27 9.21 28.04
CA THR A 173 35.32 8.10 27.81
C THR A 173 34.03 8.62 27.18
N GLY A 174 33.51 9.76 27.66
CA GLY A 174 32.31 10.40 27.10
C GLY A 174 32.50 10.85 25.66
N VAL A 175 33.63 11.49 25.34
CA VAL A 175 33.96 11.90 23.96
C VAL A 175 34.13 10.69 23.07
N CYS A 176 34.86 9.66 23.52
CA CYS A 176 35.07 8.42 22.76
C CYS A 176 33.73 7.70 22.49
N GLY A 177 32.90 7.50 23.52
CA GLY A 177 31.58 6.90 23.38
C GLY A 177 30.64 7.71 22.49
N GLY A 178 30.66 9.04 22.62
CA GLY A 178 29.89 9.95 21.77
C GLY A 178 30.31 9.91 20.31
N VAL A 179 31.62 9.81 20.02
CA VAL A 179 32.14 9.64 18.65
C VAL A 179 31.71 8.29 18.09
N ILE A 180 31.84 7.20 18.85
CA ILE A 180 31.39 5.86 18.41
C ILE A 180 29.89 5.86 18.11
N PHE A 181 29.08 6.42 19.01
CA PHE A 181 27.64 6.55 18.81
C PHE A 181 27.28 7.45 17.62
N GLY A 182 28.00 8.57 17.45
CA GLY A 182 27.82 9.48 16.33
C GLY A 182 28.19 8.85 14.99
N CYS A 183 29.29 8.11 14.92
CA CYS A 183 29.68 7.32 13.75
C CYS A 183 28.64 6.25 13.42
N PHE A 184 28.09 5.60 14.44
CA PHE A 184 27.01 4.63 14.28
C PHE A 184 25.74 5.28 13.73
N LEU A 185 25.28 6.38 14.33
CA LEU A 185 24.12 7.14 13.82
C LEU A 185 24.35 7.65 12.39
N TRP A 186 25.56 8.10 12.07
CA TRP A 186 25.93 8.50 10.72
C TRP A 186 25.84 7.33 9.73
N TYR A 187 26.35 6.17 10.12
CA TYR A 187 26.24 4.95 9.33
C TYR A 187 24.77 4.54 9.10
N PHE A 188 23.93 4.60 10.14
CA PHE A 188 22.49 4.31 10.05
C PHE A 188 21.76 5.30 9.16
N LYS A 189 22.07 6.59 9.29
CA LYS A 189 21.50 7.65 8.45
C LYS A 189 21.92 7.48 6.99
N LYS A 190 23.18 7.09 6.73
CA LYS A 190 23.71 6.88 5.38
C LYS A 190 23.14 5.62 4.73
N ARG A 191 22.84 4.58 5.51
CA ARG A 191 22.21 3.34 5.06
C ARG A 191 20.69 3.47 4.79
N ARG A 192 20.13 4.70 4.73
CA ARG A 192 18.71 5.04 4.45
C ARG A 192 17.87 3.86 3.90
N PHE A 193 17.23 3.13 4.81
CA PHE A 193 16.03 2.33 4.56
C PHE A 193 14.78 3.11 4.98
N PHE A 194 14.75 4.41 4.70
CA PHE A 194 13.55 5.22 4.81
C PHE A 194 12.95 5.33 3.41
N PRO A 195 11.94 4.52 3.05
CA PRO A 195 10.97 5.02 2.08
C PRO A 195 10.32 6.25 2.72
N LEU A 196 10.46 7.39 2.04
CA LEU A 196 9.58 8.55 2.27
C LEU A 196 8.16 8.18 1.85
#